data_AF-A0A1E8S281-F1
#
_entry.id   AF-A0A1E8S281-F1
#
_cell.length_a   1.000
_cell.length_b   1.000
_cell.length_c   1.000
_cell.angle_alpha   90.00
_cell.angle_beta   90.00
_cell.angle_gamma   90.00
#
_symmetry.space_group_name_H-M   'P 1'
#
loop_
_entity.id
_entity.type
_entity.pdbx_description
1 polymer ?
#
loop_
_entity_poly.entity_id
_entity_poly.type
_entity_poly.pdbx_seq_one_letter_code
_entity_poly.pdbx_strand_id
1 'polypeptide(L)'
;MLFLTMCVGYIFFIIPINLRDDSDGFTATCTVTKAYTQERRGTDLGGMTDIGLKGVFETEECGTLTMFEPPEGWKISAYVKTAQPRKKYLFHVSNRSPKKDQDFVTTRFEEIKE
;
A
#
# COMPACT_ATOMS: atom_id res chain seq x y z
N MET A 1 -22.33 18.32 -23.80
CA MET A 1 -22.52 16.85 -23.72
C MET A 1 -21.23 16.06 -23.91
N LEU A 2 -20.37 16.39 -24.89
CA LEU A 2 -19.10 15.68 -25.15
C LEU A 2 -18.12 15.64 -23.94
N PHE A 3 -18.07 16.73 -23.17
CA PHE A 3 -17.22 16.83 -21.98
C PHE A 3 -17.70 15.89 -20.86
N LEU A 4 -19.02 15.80 -20.67
CA LEU A 4 -19.63 14.93 -19.67
C LEU A 4 -19.38 13.45 -20.03
N THR A 5 -19.48 13.09 -21.31
CA THR A 5 -19.18 11.72 -21.78
C THR A 5 -17.70 11.37 -21.67
N MET A 6 -16.77 12.33 -21.83
CA MET A 6 -15.35 12.11 -21.53
C MET A 6 -15.09 11.93 -20.04
N CYS A 7 -15.71 12.74 -19.17
CA CYS A 7 -15.60 12.56 -17.72
C CYS A 7 -16.15 11.20 -17.27
N VAL A 8 -17.29 10.79 -17.80
CA VAL A 8 -17.89 9.47 -17.52
C VAL A 8 -16.96 8.35 -18.02
N GLY A 9 -16.44 8.42 -19.25
CA GLY A 9 -15.47 7.43 -19.75
C GLY A 9 -14.19 7.36 -18.91
N TYR A 10 -13.67 8.51 -18.45
CA TYR A 10 -12.51 8.56 -17.57
C TYR A 10 -12.80 7.91 -16.21
N ILE A 11 -13.97 8.18 -15.61
CA ILE A 11 -14.37 7.61 -14.32
C ILE A 11 -14.65 6.10 -14.42
N PHE A 12 -15.29 5.64 -15.49
CA PHE A 12 -15.70 4.23 -15.61
C PHE A 12 -14.63 3.31 -16.20
N PHE A 13 -13.62 3.84 -16.91
CA PHE A 13 -12.58 3.01 -17.51
C PHE A 13 -11.19 3.26 -16.90
N ILE A 14 -10.76 4.52 -16.75
CA ILE A 14 -9.40 4.81 -16.27
C ILE A 14 -9.27 4.59 -14.76
N ILE A 15 -10.24 5.04 -13.97
CA ILE A 15 -10.23 4.87 -12.52
C ILE A 15 -10.18 3.38 -12.13
N PRO A 16 -11.05 2.47 -12.63
CA PRO A 16 -10.96 1.06 -12.27
C PRO A 16 -9.70 0.34 -12.78
N ILE A 17 -9.11 0.75 -13.90
CA ILE A 17 -7.83 0.18 -14.37
C ILE A 17 -6.69 0.53 -13.40
N ASN A 18 -6.67 1.76 -12.86
CA ASN A 18 -5.71 2.19 -11.84
C ASN A 18 -6.11 1.73 -10.42
N LEU A 19 -7.37 1.38 -10.20
CA LEU A 19 -7.91 0.80 -8.97
C LEU A 19 -8.05 -0.73 -9.08
N ARG A 20 -7.13 -1.42 -9.78
CA ARG A 20 -6.90 -2.85 -9.52
C ARG A 20 -6.41 -2.97 -8.08
N ASP A 21 -7.36 -2.91 -7.18
CA ASP A 21 -7.17 -2.92 -5.76
C ASP A 21 -7.09 -4.37 -5.35
N ASP A 22 -5.86 -4.85 -5.17
CA ASP A 22 -5.60 -6.18 -4.63
C ASP A 22 -5.93 -6.25 -3.11
N SER A 23 -6.75 -5.32 -2.61
CA SER A 23 -7.36 -5.30 -1.28
C SER A 23 -8.75 -5.94 -1.30
N ASP A 24 -9.12 -6.65 -0.23
CA ASP A 24 -10.47 -7.21 -0.04
C ASP A 24 -11.53 -6.15 0.34
N GLY A 25 -11.27 -4.87 0.06
CA GLY A 25 -12.07 -3.76 0.59
C GLY A 25 -11.93 -3.56 2.10
N PHE A 26 -10.94 -4.20 2.72
CA PHE A 26 -10.63 -4.01 4.14
C PHE A 26 -9.58 -2.91 4.29
N THR A 27 -9.90 -1.91 5.10
CA THR A 27 -9.03 -0.76 5.35
C THR A 27 -8.82 -0.56 6.84
N ALA A 28 -7.61 -0.20 7.24
CA ALA A 28 -7.29 0.15 8.62
C ALA A 28 -6.75 1.57 8.67
N THR A 29 -7.22 2.35 9.65
CA THR A 29 -6.70 3.70 9.88
C THR A 29 -5.67 3.66 11.00
N CYS A 30 -4.45 4.09 10.71
CA CYS A 30 -3.32 3.97 11.62
C CYS A 30 -2.45 5.22 11.56
N THR A 31 -1.91 5.61 12.69
CA THR A 31 -0.92 6.69 12.83
C THR A 31 0.47 6.12 12.58
N VAL A 32 1.14 6.58 11.53
CA VAL A 32 2.48 6.12 11.18
C VAL A 32 3.49 6.78 12.09
N THR A 33 4.22 6.00 12.88
CA THR A 33 5.33 6.52 13.69
C THR A 33 6.61 6.58 12.88
N LYS A 34 6.81 5.62 11.98
CA LYS A 34 8.01 5.51 11.14
C LYS A 34 7.72 4.76 9.85
N ALA A 35 8.32 5.21 8.75
CA ALA A 35 8.23 4.56 7.45
C ALA A 35 9.62 4.42 6.84
N TYR A 36 10.00 3.21 6.42
CA TYR A 36 11.30 2.94 5.83
C TYR A 36 11.28 1.73 4.91
N THR A 37 12.24 1.64 4.00
CA THR A 37 12.45 0.44 3.20
C THR A 37 13.42 -0.51 3.88
N GLN A 38 13.15 -1.79 3.79
CA GLN A 38 14.02 -2.86 4.26
C GLN A 38 14.24 -3.86 3.14
N GLU A 39 15.41 -4.51 3.10
CA GLU A 39 15.60 -5.68 2.24
C GLU A 39 14.63 -6.78 2.66
N ARG A 40 13.93 -7.34 1.69
CA ARG A 40 13.31 -8.65 1.83
C ARG A 40 14.48 -9.62 1.88
N ARG A 41 14.64 -10.35 2.99
CA ARG A 41 15.58 -11.46 3.06
C ARG A 41 14.75 -12.70 3.28
N GLY A 42 14.64 -13.50 2.23
CA GLY A 42 14.03 -14.82 2.25
C GLY A 42 14.84 -15.73 1.34
N THR A 43 15.18 -16.91 1.82
CA THR A 43 15.66 -17.99 0.96
C THR A 43 14.44 -18.46 0.18
N ASP A 44 14.43 -18.29 -1.14
CA ASP A 44 13.41 -18.95 -1.94
C ASP A 44 13.62 -20.48 -1.89
N LEU A 45 12.60 -21.25 -2.29
CA LEU A 45 12.69 -22.72 -2.32
C LEU A 45 13.71 -23.25 -3.35
N GLY A 46 14.32 -22.36 -4.16
CA GLY A 46 15.34 -22.67 -5.17
C GLY A 46 16.77 -22.31 -4.78
N GLY A 47 17.00 -21.74 -3.59
CA GLY A 47 18.31 -21.31 -3.12
C GLY A 47 18.79 -19.95 -3.66
N MET A 48 17.95 -19.19 -4.37
CA MET A 48 18.22 -17.78 -4.66
C MET A 48 17.71 -16.91 -3.50
N THR A 49 18.53 -15.93 -3.13
CA THR A 49 18.10 -14.91 -2.16
C THR A 49 17.13 -13.99 -2.89
N ASP A 50 15.88 -13.93 -2.44
CA ASP A 50 14.96 -12.87 -2.87
C ASP A 50 15.52 -11.56 -2.32
N ILE A 51 16.14 -10.76 -3.20
CA ILE A 51 16.77 -9.46 -2.89
C ILE A 51 15.81 -8.27 -3.10
N GLY A 52 14.50 -8.52 -3.14
CA GLY A 52 13.51 -7.45 -3.28
C GLY A 52 13.56 -6.45 -2.11
N LEU A 53 13.17 -5.20 -2.33
CA LEU A 53 12.89 -4.26 -1.23
C LEU A 53 11.44 -4.43 -0.77
N LYS A 54 11.20 -4.26 0.52
CA LYS A 54 9.86 -4.12 1.10
C LYS A 54 9.75 -2.78 1.82
N GLY A 55 8.56 -2.20 1.79
CA GLY A 55 8.20 -1.07 2.64
C GLY A 55 7.78 -1.56 4.02
N VAL A 56 8.17 -0.84 5.06
CA VAL A 56 7.80 -1.11 6.45
C VAL A 56 7.25 0.18 7.06
N PHE A 57 6.08 0.07 7.67
CA PHE A 57 5.41 1.17 8.37
C PHE A 57 5.17 0.72 9.82
N GLU A 58 5.88 1.33 10.76
CA GLU A 58 5.58 1.19 12.18
C GLU A 58 4.40 2.14 12.49
N THR A 59 3.36 1.61 13.13
CA THR A 59 2.15 2.35 13.48
C THR A 59 1.80 2.18 14.95
N GLU A 60 1.06 3.13 15.53
CA GLU A 60 0.66 3.06 16.94
C GLU A 60 -0.44 2.02 17.18
N GLU A 61 -1.43 1.96 16.29
CA GLU A 61 -2.65 1.16 16.49
C GLU A 61 -2.60 -0.20 15.79
N CYS A 62 -1.97 -0.27 14.61
CA CYS A 62 -2.07 -1.41 13.69
C CYS A 62 -0.82 -2.30 13.66
N GLY A 63 0.17 -2.01 14.52
CA GLY A 63 1.44 -2.72 14.57
C GLY A 63 2.39 -2.35 13.41
N THR A 64 3.12 -3.35 12.90
CA THR A 64 4.11 -3.15 11.82
C THR A 64 3.55 -3.62 10.48
N LEU A 65 3.18 -2.66 9.63
CA LEU A 65 2.61 -2.95 8.33
C LEU A 65 3.72 -3.15 7.29
N THR A 66 3.52 -4.09 6.38
CA THR A 66 4.51 -4.41 5.33
C THR A 66 3.93 -4.20 3.94
N MET A 67 4.71 -3.62 3.03
CA MET A 67 4.36 -3.46 1.62
C MET A 67 5.37 -4.18 0.75
N PHE A 68 4.90 -5.09 -0.09
CA PHE A 68 5.73 -5.81 -1.06
C PHE A 68 5.58 -5.28 -2.48
N GLU A 69 4.44 -4.66 -2.77
CA GLU A 69 4.12 -4.13 -4.09
C GLU A 69 3.52 -2.73 -3.90
N PRO A 70 4.14 -1.68 -4.45
CA PRO A 70 3.60 -0.35 -4.41
C PRO A 70 2.52 -0.19 -5.49
N PRO A 71 1.73 0.90 -5.46
CA PRO A 71 0.84 1.25 -6.56
C PRO A 71 1.59 1.33 -7.90
N GLU A 72 0.88 1.04 -8.99
CA GLU A 72 1.44 1.05 -10.34
C GLU A 72 2.16 2.39 -10.65
N GLY A 73 3.33 2.30 -11.28
CA GLY A 73 4.17 3.47 -11.60
C GLY A 73 5.05 3.97 -10.46
N TRP A 74 4.94 3.42 -9.24
CA TRP A 74 5.80 3.78 -8.12
C TRP A 74 6.91 2.77 -7.84
N LYS A 75 8.06 3.27 -7.38
CA LYS A 75 9.08 2.44 -6.71
C LYS A 75 8.78 2.39 -5.22
N ILE A 76 8.93 1.23 -4.57
CA ILE A 76 8.69 1.06 -3.12
C ILE A 76 9.42 2.12 -2.30
N SER A 77 10.69 2.37 -2.59
CA SER A 77 11.49 3.36 -1.88
C SER A 77 11.03 4.80 -2.06
N ALA A 78 10.46 5.14 -3.21
CA ALA A 78 9.88 6.46 -3.44
C ALA A 78 8.53 6.57 -2.72
N TYR A 79 7.69 5.55 -2.82
CA TYR A 79 6.35 5.55 -2.24
C TYR A 79 6.37 5.57 -0.71
N VAL A 80 7.18 4.72 -0.08
CA VAL A 80 7.34 4.67 1.39
C VAL A 80 7.83 6.01 1.95
N LYS A 81 8.69 6.74 1.22
CA LYS A 81 9.17 8.07 1.63
C LYS A 81 8.10 9.15 1.61
N THR A 82 6.96 8.92 0.94
CA THR A 82 5.85 9.88 0.96
C THR A 82 5.06 9.83 2.27
N ALA A 83 5.14 8.73 3.03
CA ALA A 83 4.55 8.63 4.35
C ALA A 83 5.36 9.47 5.35
N GLN A 84 4.69 10.43 6.00
CA GLN A 84 5.28 11.28 7.01
C GLN A 84 5.03 10.68 8.40
N PRO A 85 6.02 10.72 9.30
CA PRO A 85 5.82 10.28 10.67
C PRO A 85 4.82 11.20 11.40
N ARG A 86 4.11 10.63 12.37
CA ARG A 86 3.04 11.25 13.19
C ARG A 86 1.82 11.72 12.41
N LYS A 87 1.62 11.22 11.20
CA LYS A 87 0.39 11.45 10.42
C LYS A 87 -0.48 10.20 10.40
N LYS A 88 -1.78 10.43 10.28
CA LYS A 88 -2.79 9.39 10.18
C LYS A 88 -3.03 9.03 8.71
N TYR A 89 -3.01 7.73 8.43
CA TYR A 89 -3.20 7.20 7.08
C TYR A 89 -4.26 6.11 7.09
N LEU A 90 -5.02 6.03 6.00
CA LEU A 90 -5.89 4.92 5.67
C LEU A 90 -5.07 3.91 4.86
N PHE A 91 -4.76 2.76 5.45
CA PHE A 91 -4.08 1.66 4.79
C PHE A 91 -5.08 0.67 4.20
N HIS A 92 -4.88 0.32 2.93
CA HIS A 92 -5.64 -0.73 2.26
C HIS A 92 -4.95 -2.07 2.48
N VAL A 93 -5.70 -3.04 3.01
CA VAL A 93 -5.16 -4.33 3.43
C VAL A 93 -5.20 -5.30 2.27
N SER A 94 -4.05 -5.88 1.92
CA SER A 94 -3.92 -6.87 0.85
C SER A 94 -4.82 -8.08 1.11
N ASN A 95 -5.44 -8.61 0.05
CA ASN A 95 -6.16 -9.87 0.10
C ASN A 95 -5.26 -11.00 0.61
N ARG A 96 -4.02 -11.04 0.14
CA ARG A 96 -3.02 -12.06 0.49
C ARG A 96 -2.46 -11.93 1.90
N SER A 97 -2.88 -10.93 2.67
CA SER A 97 -2.41 -10.75 4.03
C SER A 97 -2.96 -11.85 4.95
N PRO A 98 -2.10 -12.61 5.67
CA PRO A 98 -2.55 -13.66 6.58
C PRO A 98 -3.26 -13.12 7.83
N LYS A 99 -3.01 -11.86 8.16
CA LYS A 99 -3.68 -11.10 9.23
C LYS A 99 -4.39 -9.89 8.63
N LYS A 100 -5.51 -9.47 9.21
CA LYS A 100 -6.27 -8.30 8.75
C LYS A 100 -6.31 -7.17 9.77
N ASP A 101 -6.25 -7.48 11.06
CA ASP A 101 -6.40 -6.49 12.13
C ASP A 101 -5.08 -5.82 12.56
N GLN A 102 -3.96 -6.56 12.56
CA GLN A 102 -2.63 -6.07 12.93
C GLN A 102 -1.52 -6.75 12.12
N ASP A 103 -0.39 -6.08 11.98
CA ASP A 103 0.80 -6.56 11.25
C ASP A 103 0.49 -7.08 9.83
N PHE A 104 -0.46 -6.45 9.16
CA PHE A 104 -0.95 -6.91 7.86
C PHE A 104 -0.07 -6.41 6.71
N VAL A 105 -0.24 -7.05 5.55
CA VAL A 105 0.36 -6.62 4.29
C VAL A 105 -0.54 -5.56 3.66
N THR A 106 0.02 -4.42 3.30
CA THR A 106 -0.69 -3.30 2.66
C THR A 106 -0.32 -3.17 1.19
N THR A 107 -1.29 -2.75 0.37
CA THR A 107 -1.12 -2.47 -1.06
C THR A 107 -0.93 -0.98 -1.35
N ARG A 108 -1.59 -0.11 -0.57
CA ARG A 108 -1.52 1.35 -0.70
C ARG A 108 -1.95 2.04 0.58
N PHE A 109 -1.61 3.31 0.71
CA PHE A 109 -2.09 4.17 1.79
C PHE A 109 -2.51 5.55 1.29
N GLU A 110 -3.45 6.17 2.00
CA GLU A 110 -3.98 7.50 1.71
C GLU A 110 -3.88 8.39 2.96
N GLU A 111 -3.39 9.61 2.79
CA GLU A 111 -3.34 10.58 3.90
C GLU A 111 -4.77 11.02 4.24
N ILE A 112 -5.14 10.88 5.51
CA ILE A 112 -6.41 11.40 6.00
C ILE A 112 -6.21 12.88 6.34
N LYS A 113 -6.95 13.74 5.64
CA LYS A 113 -7.06 15.15 6.02
C LYS A 113 -8.06 15.24 7.18
N GLU A 114 -7.57 15.54 8.36
CA GLU A 114 -8.41 15.94 9.50
C GLU A 114 -9.04 17.32 9.28
#